data_AF-A0A512UKL2-F1
#
_entry.id   AF-A0A512UKL2-F1
#
_cell.length_a   1.000
_cell.length_b   1.000
_cell.length_c   1.000
_cell.angle_alpha   90.00
_cell.angle_beta   90.00
_cell.angle_gamma   90.00
#
_symmetry.space_group_name_H-M   'P 1'
#
loop_
_entity.id
_entity.type
_entity.pdbx_description
1 polymer ?
#
loop_
_entity_poly.entity_id
_entity_poly.type
_entity_poly.pdbx_seq_one_letter_code
_entity_poly.pdbx_strand_id
1 'polypeptide(L)'
;MAKKTFPEATNDSIKSRVTSGVALVSFMVSMKVWARQDCEDMEQFTHSMITEDVQAMDPNYFAEEPIALTDMEGENFALERCAHNRKEIEKYASKKLLQIHGTLKDFFRETHFDFSGFEKEGENLQSKILKVSTAVRVTGTQNQHLSRQLRFIQRMFQSICEEIELLKYYKTVPIPGYYLVWALIDLKIRLFTMRNLQGEPDIHSKDYVLNLQRHKDYLNFLKIKFPAFEEISFGTKTCFFSQVIQVEKLLEVLGRQRN
;
A
#
# COMPACT_ATOMS: atom_id res chain seq x y z
N MET A 1 -54.31 -6.66 12.60
CA MET A 1 -52.96 -7.27 12.47
C MET A 1 -52.55 -7.19 11.01
N ALA A 2 -51.66 -6.27 10.65
CA ALA A 2 -51.22 -6.08 9.26
C ALA A 2 -49.94 -6.89 8.99
N LYS A 3 -50.00 -7.84 8.07
CA LYS A 3 -48.85 -8.59 7.58
C LYS A 3 -47.99 -7.66 6.72
N LYS A 4 -46.80 -7.31 7.19
CA LYS A 4 -45.79 -6.58 6.43
C LYS A 4 -45.05 -7.58 5.53
N THR A 5 -45.39 -7.59 4.25
CA THR A 5 -44.65 -8.32 3.21
C THR A 5 -43.37 -7.58 2.88
N PHE A 6 -42.22 -8.24 3.07
CA PHE A 6 -40.92 -7.73 2.65
C PHE A 6 -40.74 -7.93 1.14
N PRO A 7 -40.13 -6.98 0.41
CA PRO A 7 -39.87 -7.12 -1.01
C PRO A 7 -38.82 -8.20 -1.27
N GLU A 8 -39.13 -9.14 -2.17
CA GLU A 8 -38.18 -10.12 -2.70
C GLU A 8 -37.05 -9.41 -3.47
N ALA A 9 -35.82 -9.67 -3.07
CA ALA A 9 -34.64 -9.18 -3.77
C ALA A 9 -34.51 -9.89 -5.12
N THR A 10 -34.50 -9.13 -6.22
CA THR A 10 -34.37 -9.64 -7.58
C THR A 10 -32.99 -10.25 -7.85
N ASN A 11 -32.99 -11.37 -8.57
CA ASN A 11 -31.83 -12.25 -8.81
C ASN A 11 -30.61 -11.57 -9.49
N ASP A 12 -30.80 -10.45 -10.18
CA ASP A 12 -29.73 -9.74 -10.89
C ASP A 12 -28.72 -9.04 -9.98
N SER A 13 -29.13 -8.64 -8.76
CA SER A 13 -28.20 -8.05 -7.78
C SER A 13 -27.19 -9.06 -7.22
N ILE A 14 -27.46 -10.36 -7.35
CA ILE A 14 -26.61 -11.43 -6.80
C ILE A 14 -25.46 -11.74 -7.77
N LYS A 15 -25.72 -11.77 -9.09
CA LYS A 15 -24.71 -12.08 -10.11
C LYS A 15 -23.59 -11.02 -10.23
N SER A 16 -23.93 -9.74 -10.05
CA SER A 16 -22.93 -8.66 -10.07
C SER A 16 -21.98 -8.70 -8.86
N ARG A 17 -22.42 -9.19 -7.71
CA ARG A 17 -21.57 -9.27 -6.49
C ARG A 17 -20.58 -10.43 -6.51
N VAL A 18 -20.95 -11.55 -7.12
CA VAL A 18 -20.09 -12.74 -7.19
C VAL A 18 -18.90 -12.51 -8.13
N THR A 19 -19.08 -11.77 -9.23
CA THR A 19 -18.00 -11.46 -10.18
C THR A 19 -16.94 -10.52 -9.60
N SER A 20 -17.35 -9.52 -8.82
CA SER A 20 -16.44 -8.60 -8.14
C SER A 20 -15.57 -9.28 -7.07
N GLY A 21 -16.13 -10.24 -6.32
CA GLY A 21 -15.37 -10.98 -5.29
C GLY A 21 -14.28 -11.89 -5.87
N VAL A 22 -14.55 -12.58 -6.99
CA VAL A 22 -13.56 -13.47 -7.63
C VAL A 22 -12.40 -12.68 -8.23
N ALA A 23 -12.67 -11.52 -8.81
CA ALA A 23 -11.62 -10.62 -9.31
C ALA A 23 -10.68 -10.17 -8.19
N LEU A 24 -11.23 -9.85 -7.01
CA LEU A 24 -10.46 -9.34 -5.88
C LEU A 24 -9.62 -10.44 -5.18
N VAL A 25 -10.13 -11.67 -5.08
CA VAL A 25 -9.35 -12.81 -4.57
C VAL A 25 -8.21 -13.18 -5.52
N SER A 26 -8.48 -13.26 -6.83
CA SER A 26 -7.43 -13.48 -7.84
C SER A 26 -6.37 -12.36 -7.79
N PHE A 27 -6.82 -11.13 -7.58
CA PHE A 27 -5.98 -9.95 -7.41
C PHE A 27 -5.07 -10.01 -6.17
N MET A 28 -5.59 -10.46 -5.02
CA MET A 28 -4.79 -10.61 -3.80
C MET A 28 -3.71 -11.69 -3.95
N VAL A 29 -4.00 -12.75 -4.69
CA VAL A 29 -3.01 -13.78 -5.04
C VAL A 29 -1.92 -13.18 -5.94
N SER A 30 -2.30 -12.43 -6.99
CA SER A 30 -1.32 -11.76 -7.87
C SER A 30 -0.44 -10.75 -7.12
N MET A 31 -0.99 -9.99 -6.16
CA MET A 31 -0.21 -9.05 -5.36
C MET A 31 0.73 -9.73 -4.35
N LYS A 32 0.32 -10.85 -3.74
CA LYS A 32 1.22 -11.64 -2.89
C LYS A 32 2.37 -12.24 -3.68
N VAL A 33 2.10 -12.70 -4.92
CA VAL A 33 3.15 -13.15 -5.84
C VAL A 33 4.08 -12.00 -6.20
N TRP A 34 3.54 -10.81 -6.49
CA TRP A 34 4.33 -9.63 -6.84
C TRP A 34 5.21 -9.11 -5.69
N ALA A 35 4.67 -9.04 -4.47
CA ALA A 35 5.43 -8.65 -3.28
C ALA A 35 6.53 -9.66 -2.91
N ARG A 36 6.37 -10.93 -3.31
CA ARG A 36 7.38 -11.98 -3.14
C ARG A 36 8.48 -11.85 -4.21
N GLN A 37 8.08 -11.58 -5.46
CA GLN A 37 9.01 -11.36 -6.57
C GLN A 37 9.93 -10.15 -6.35
N ASP A 38 9.39 -9.02 -5.87
CA ASP A 38 10.19 -7.82 -5.55
C ASP A 38 11.21 -8.05 -4.41
N CYS A 39 11.00 -9.07 -3.57
CA CYS A 39 11.93 -9.45 -2.51
C CYS A 39 13.04 -10.36 -3.04
N GLU A 40 12.70 -11.30 -3.93
CA GLU A 40 13.63 -12.26 -4.54
C GLU A 40 14.50 -11.60 -5.63
N ASP A 41 13.94 -10.69 -6.44
CA ASP A 41 14.67 -9.96 -7.49
C ASP A 41 15.73 -9.02 -6.90
N MET A 42 15.52 -8.51 -5.68
CA MET A 42 16.49 -7.65 -5.01
C MET A 42 17.67 -8.46 -4.42
N GLU A 43 17.43 -9.68 -3.95
CA GLU A 43 18.48 -10.59 -3.46
C GLU A 43 19.28 -11.21 -4.62
N GLN A 44 18.62 -11.65 -5.70
CA GLN A 44 19.29 -12.19 -6.88
C GLN A 44 20.13 -11.13 -7.61
N PHE A 45 19.67 -9.86 -7.66
CA PHE A 45 20.46 -8.78 -8.26
C PHE A 45 21.69 -8.41 -7.42
N THR A 46 21.67 -8.60 -6.10
CA THR A 46 22.86 -8.41 -5.25
C THR A 46 23.82 -9.60 -5.24
N HIS A 47 23.32 -10.84 -5.39
CA HIS A 47 24.18 -12.03 -5.50
C HIS A 47 24.78 -12.20 -6.89
N SER A 48 24.07 -11.82 -7.95
CA SER A 48 24.60 -11.78 -9.32
C SER A 48 25.72 -10.74 -9.53
N MET A 49 25.93 -9.80 -8.60
CA MET A 49 26.99 -8.79 -8.70
C MET A 49 28.23 -9.10 -7.84
N ILE A 50 28.22 -10.18 -7.05
CA ILE A 50 29.31 -10.51 -6.10
C ILE A 50 29.90 -11.91 -6.30
N THR A 51 29.31 -12.80 -7.10
CA THR A 51 29.87 -14.14 -7.33
C THR A 51 29.69 -14.61 -8.77
N GLU A 52 30.77 -15.16 -9.35
CA GLU A 52 31.00 -15.65 -10.74
C GLU A 52 31.56 -14.55 -11.66
N ASP A 53 32.83 -14.50 -12.10
CA ASP A 53 33.90 -15.48 -12.24
C ASP A 53 35.29 -14.80 -12.14
N VAL A 54 36.08 -15.14 -11.12
CA VAL A 54 37.54 -14.90 -11.11
C VAL A 54 38.21 -16.17 -10.61
N GLN A 55 38.19 -17.23 -11.41
CA GLN A 55 39.11 -18.36 -11.27
C GLN A 55 39.03 -19.27 -12.50
N ALA A 56 39.65 -18.84 -13.59
CA ALA A 56 40.38 -19.65 -14.60
C ALA A 56 40.54 -18.84 -15.90
N MET A 57 41.34 -17.77 -15.87
CA MET A 57 41.86 -17.17 -17.11
C MET A 57 43.37 -17.35 -17.15
N ASP A 58 43.82 -17.86 -18.30
CA ASP A 58 45.20 -18.14 -18.67
C ASP A 58 46.08 -16.88 -18.54
N PRO A 59 47.20 -16.92 -17.78
CA PRO A 59 48.07 -15.75 -17.58
C PRO A 59 48.76 -15.22 -18.84
N ASN A 60 48.61 -15.86 -20.02
CA ASN A 60 49.40 -15.55 -21.21
C ASN A 60 48.63 -14.95 -22.40
N TYR A 61 47.42 -14.42 -22.20
CA TYR A 61 46.59 -13.89 -23.29
C TYR A 61 46.53 -12.35 -23.37
N PHE A 62 47.63 -11.64 -23.14
CA PHE A 62 47.70 -10.20 -23.43
C PHE A 62 49.07 -9.78 -23.98
N ALA A 63 49.24 -9.96 -25.29
CA ALA A 63 50.06 -9.07 -26.09
C ALA A 63 49.12 -8.00 -26.67
N GLU A 64 48.95 -6.89 -25.96
CA GLU A 64 48.15 -5.76 -26.44
C GLU A 64 48.90 -5.01 -27.53
N GLU A 65 48.29 -4.95 -28.72
CA GLU A 65 48.62 -3.93 -29.71
C GLU A 65 48.19 -2.54 -29.18
N PRO A 66 48.96 -1.47 -29.43
CA PRO A 66 48.58 -0.13 -29.03
C PRO A 66 47.39 0.34 -29.87
N ILE A 67 46.19 0.32 -29.29
CA ILE A 67 45.01 0.93 -29.91
C ILE A 67 45.18 2.44 -29.85
N ALA A 68 45.21 3.06 -31.04
CA ALA A 68 45.33 4.50 -31.19
C ALA A 68 44.14 5.21 -30.50
N LEU A 69 44.49 6.03 -29.51
CA LEU A 69 43.59 6.70 -28.57
C LEU A 69 43.15 8.07 -29.14
N THR A 70 42.52 8.05 -30.30
CA THR A 70 41.96 9.25 -30.96
C THR A 70 40.61 8.87 -31.56
N ASP A 71 39.53 9.04 -30.78
CA ASP A 71 38.13 9.27 -31.20
C ASP A 71 37.12 9.04 -30.05
N MET A 72 37.42 9.48 -28.82
CA MET A 72 36.51 9.38 -27.66
C MET A 72 35.63 10.63 -27.42
N GLU A 73 35.38 11.44 -28.45
CA GLU A 73 34.43 12.58 -28.32
C GLU A 73 32.96 12.16 -28.55
N GLY A 74 32.70 10.94 -29.03
CA GLY A 74 31.35 10.42 -29.31
C GLY A 74 30.59 9.82 -28.11
N GLU A 75 31.28 9.35 -27.07
CA GLU A 75 30.64 8.62 -25.94
C GLU A 75 29.98 9.56 -24.91
N ASN A 76 30.48 10.79 -24.76
CA ASN A 76 29.90 11.78 -23.85
C ASN A 76 28.47 12.19 -24.26
N PHE A 77 28.15 12.21 -25.55
CA PHE A 77 26.81 12.57 -26.05
C PHE A 77 25.73 11.53 -25.72
N ALA A 78 26.07 10.25 -25.65
CA ALA A 78 25.13 9.18 -25.30
C ALA A 78 24.83 9.19 -23.79
N LEU A 79 25.86 9.42 -22.96
CA LEU A 79 25.73 9.57 -21.51
C LEU A 79 24.86 10.78 -21.13
N GLU A 80 25.01 11.92 -21.80
CA GLU A 80 24.19 13.11 -21.55
C GLU A 80 22.71 12.91 -21.93
N ARG A 81 22.40 12.24 -23.05
CA ARG A 81 21.01 11.91 -23.41
C ARG A 81 20.37 10.95 -22.41
N CYS A 82 21.11 9.96 -21.91
CA CYS A 82 20.65 9.05 -20.88
C CYS A 82 20.38 9.78 -19.55
N ALA A 83 21.24 10.72 -19.17
CA ALA A 83 21.08 11.51 -17.94
C ALA A 83 19.87 12.47 -18.02
N HIS A 84 19.65 13.11 -19.18
CA HIS A 84 18.49 13.98 -19.38
C HIS A 84 17.17 13.21 -19.29
N ASN A 85 17.09 12.06 -19.98
CA ASN A 85 15.90 11.21 -19.93
C ASN A 85 15.62 10.70 -18.51
N ARG A 86 16.65 10.38 -17.71
CA ARG A 86 16.48 9.96 -16.32
C ARG A 86 15.81 11.03 -15.46
N LYS A 87 16.28 12.28 -15.52
CA LYS A 87 15.70 13.39 -14.73
C LYS A 87 14.23 13.62 -15.04
N GLU A 88 13.84 13.54 -16.31
CA GLU A 88 12.44 13.66 -16.71
C GLU A 88 11.59 12.47 -16.22
N ILE A 89 12.14 11.24 -16.24
CA ILE A 89 11.47 10.05 -15.69
C ILE A 89 11.31 10.18 -14.16
N GLU A 90 12.33 10.64 -13.44
CA GLU A 90 12.25 10.86 -11.99
C GLU A 90 11.18 11.89 -11.62
N LYS A 91 11.16 13.01 -12.36
CA LYS A 91 10.15 14.06 -12.20
C LYS A 91 8.75 13.53 -12.49
N TYR A 92 8.59 12.75 -13.55
CA TYR A 92 7.33 12.07 -13.87
C TYR A 92 6.90 11.12 -12.74
N ALA A 93 7.80 10.26 -12.27
CA ALA A 93 7.52 9.29 -11.21
C ALA A 93 7.13 9.99 -9.91
N SER A 94 7.90 10.98 -9.47
CA SER A 94 7.61 11.79 -8.29
C SER A 94 6.21 12.43 -8.35
N LYS A 95 5.89 13.08 -9.48
CA LYS A 95 4.57 13.70 -9.69
C LYS A 95 3.46 12.66 -9.64
N LYS A 96 3.65 11.48 -10.23
CA LYS A 96 2.65 10.41 -10.25
C LYS A 96 2.44 9.76 -8.88
N LEU A 97 3.51 9.54 -8.12
CA LEU A 97 3.42 9.05 -6.74
C LEU A 97 2.64 10.03 -5.86
N LEU A 98 2.92 11.34 -5.97
CA LEU A 98 2.16 12.36 -5.25
C LEU A 98 0.67 12.35 -5.61
N GLN A 99 0.34 12.24 -6.91
CA GLN A 99 -1.06 12.15 -7.37
C GLN A 99 -1.78 10.91 -6.83
N ILE A 100 -1.12 9.74 -6.87
CA ILE A 100 -1.69 8.49 -6.37
C ILE A 100 -1.92 8.57 -4.86
N HIS A 101 -0.94 9.09 -4.11
CA HIS A 101 -1.07 9.28 -2.66
C HIS A 101 -2.20 10.25 -2.30
N GLY A 102 -2.34 11.36 -3.03
CA GLY A 102 -3.48 12.26 -2.88
C GLY A 102 -4.81 11.55 -3.14
N THR A 103 -4.91 10.83 -4.26
CA THR A 103 -6.13 10.06 -4.60
C THR A 103 -6.45 9.02 -3.54
N LEU A 104 -5.43 8.33 -2.99
CA LEU A 104 -5.63 7.42 -1.87
C LEU A 104 -6.21 8.16 -0.67
N LYS A 105 -5.62 9.30 -0.27
CA LYS A 105 -6.11 10.14 0.84
C LYS A 105 -7.52 10.68 0.63
N ASP A 106 -7.96 10.90 -0.61
CA ASP A 106 -9.31 11.40 -0.90
C ASP A 106 -10.44 10.41 -0.54
N PHE A 107 -10.15 9.10 -0.45
CA PHE A 107 -11.12 8.12 0.05
C PHE A 107 -11.36 8.23 1.57
N PHE A 108 -10.57 9.04 2.27
CA PHE A 108 -10.66 9.20 3.71
C PHE A 108 -11.33 10.53 4.02
N ARG A 109 -12.57 10.46 4.46
CA ARG A 109 -13.28 11.63 4.99
C ARG A 109 -12.93 11.79 6.46
N GLU A 110 -13.26 12.95 7.03
CA GLU A 110 -12.94 13.25 8.43
C GLU A 110 -13.46 12.17 9.41
N THR A 111 -14.60 11.55 9.08
CA THR A 111 -15.30 10.61 9.97
C THR A 111 -15.31 9.16 9.51
N HIS A 112 -15.04 8.86 8.24
CA HIS A 112 -15.15 7.50 7.70
C HIS A 112 -14.36 7.31 6.40
N PHE A 113 -14.04 6.06 6.11
CA PHE A 113 -13.50 5.61 4.83
C PHE A 113 -14.62 5.38 3.79
N ASP A 114 -14.46 5.95 2.59
CA ASP A 114 -15.38 5.77 1.45
C ASP A 114 -15.09 4.45 0.74
N PHE A 115 -15.47 3.35 1.40
CA PHE A 115 -15.23 2.00 0.89
C PHE A 115 -15.84 1.80 -0.51
N SER A 116 -17.04 2.34 -0.77
CA SER A 116 -17.74 2.19 -2.04
C SER A 116 -17.05 2.95 -3.17
N GLY A 117 -16.50 4.13 -2.89
CA GLY A 117 -15.67 4.87 -3.85
C GLY A 117 -14.39 4.11 -4.16
N PHE A 118 -13.72 3.58 -3.14
CA PHE A 118 -12.48 2.82 -3.33
C PHE A 118 -12.71 1.56 -4.15
N GLU A 119 -13.78 0.79 -3.90
CA GLU A 119 -14.08 -0.41 -4.70
C GLU A 119 -14.22 -0.11 -6.19
N LYS A 120 -14.80 1.03 -6.55
CA LYS A 120 -14.98 1.44 -7.95
C LYS A 120 -13.67 1.85 -8.60
N GLU A 121 -12.78 2.51 -7.85
CA GLU A 121 -11.52 3.08 -8.38
C GLU A 121 -10.28 2.22 -8.10
N GLY A 122 -10.42 1.14 -7.32
CA GLY A 122 -9.30 0.32 -6.85
C GLY A 122 -8.46 -0.27 -7.98
N GLU A 123 -9.11 -0.82 -9.01
CA GLU A 123 -8.44 -1.37 -10.19
C GLU A 123 -7.68 -0.29 -10.99
N ASN A 124 -8.29 0.89 -11.15
CA ASN A 124 -7.66 2.04 -11.80
C ASN A 124 -6.43 2.52 -11.01
N LEU A 125 -6.52 2.59 -9.68
CA LEU A 125 -5.38 2.92 -8.81
C LEU A 125 -4.26 1.90 -8.91
N GLN A 126 -4.58 0.60 -8.91
CA GLN A 126 -3.58 -0.45 -9.09
C GLN A 126 -2.85 -0.29 -10.43
N SER A 127 -3.58 -0.08 -11.53
CA SER A 127 -2.97 0.16 -12.85
C SER A 127 -2.02 1.36 -12.84
N LYS A 128 -2.39 2.44 -12.15
CA LYS A 128 -1.53 3.62 -11.97
C LYS A 128 -0.28 3.30 -11.14
N ILE A 129 -0.41 2.53 -10.06
CA ILE A 129 0.71 2.07 -9.22
C ILE A 129 1.68 1.21 -10.04
N LEU A 130 1.17 0.27 -10.84
CA LEU A 130 2.01 -0.58 -11.70
C LEU A 130 2.79 0.25 -12.74
N LYS A 131 2.12 1.19 -13.41
CA LYS A 131 2.76 2.07 -14.39
C LYS A 131 3.87 2.93 -13.77
N VAL A 132 3.64 3.51 -12.60
CA VAL A 132 4.68 4.31 -11.91
C VAL A 132 5.79 3.42 -11.35
N SER A 133 5.48 2.18 -10.95
CA SER A 133 6.48 1.20 -10.50
C SER A 133 7.50 0.90 -11.60
N THR A 134 7.04 0.73 -12.85
CA THR A 134 7.94 0.57 -13.99
C THR A 134 8.84 1.80 -14.18
N ALA A 135 8.29 3.02 -14.05
CA ALA A 135 9.06 4.25 -14.16
C ALA A 135 10.13 4.36 -13.06
N VAL A 136 9.78 4.08 -11.79
CA VAL A 136 10.72 4.07 -10.66
C VAL A 136 11.83 3.04 -10.90
N ARG A 137 11.51 1.84 -11.40
CA ARG A 137 12.52 0.82 -11.73
C ARG A 137 13.51 1.30 -12.80
N VAL A 138 13.04 2.03 -13.82
CA VAL A 138 13.91 2.59 -14.88
C VAL A 138 14.86 3.67 -14.34
N THR A 139 14.49 4.39 -13.28
CA THR A 139 15.41 5.36 -12.64
C THR A 139 16.60 4.68 -11.95
N GLY A 140 16.53 3.37 -11.71
CA GLY A 140 17.57 2.56 -11.10
C GLY A 140 17.61 2.67 -9.57
N THR A 141 18.54 1.94 -8.96
CA THR A 141 18.71 1.86 -7.50
C THR A 141 19.22 3.16 -6.86
N GLN A 142 19.70 4.10 -7.67
CA GLN A 142 20.27 5.37 -7.21
C GLN A 142 19.23 6.29 -6.57
N ASN A 143 17.96 6.20 -6.96
CA ASN A 143 16.90 7.03 -6.38
C ASN A 143 16.14 6.30 -5.27
N GLN A 144 16.81 6.08 -4.14
CA GLN A 144 16.22 5.44 -2.95
C GLN A 144 14.96 6.16 -2.43
N HIS A 145 14.85 7.46 -2.70
CA HIS A 145 13.70 8.25 -2.30
C HIS A 145 12.43 7.81 -3.02
N LEU A 146 12.44 7.73 -4.35
CA LEU A 146 11.30 7.27 -5.15
C LEU A 146 10.91 5.83 -4.81
N SER A 147 11.89 4.95 -4.63
CA SER A 147 11.65 3.55 -4.22
C SER A 147 10.96 3.46 -2.86
N ARG A 148 11.36 4.30 -1.89
CA ARG A 148 10.71 4.36 -0.57
C ARG A 148 9.25 4.85 -0.67
N GLN A 149 9.01 5.91 -1.44
CA GLN A 149 7.67 6.45 -1.66
C GLN A 149 6.74 5.42 -2.33
N LEU A 150 7.23 4.75 -3.38
CA LEU A 150 6.49 3.69 -4.07
C LEU A 150 6.13 2.55 -3.12
N ARG A 151 7.10 2.06 -2.35
CA ARG A 151 6.90 0.99 -1.36
C ARG A 151 5.86 1.38 -0.32
N PHE A 152 5.88 2.64 0.14
CA PHE A 152 4.87 3.13 1.07
C PHE A 152 3.47 3.12 0.43
N ILE A 153 3.31 3.68 -0.77
CA ILE A 153 2.03 3.69 -1.51
C ILE A 153 1.50 2.28 -1.72
N GLN A 154 2.36 1.34 -2.14
CA GLN A 154 1.97 -0.06 -2.35
C GLN A 154 1.49 -0.71 -1.06
N ARG A 155 2.20 -0.51 0.05
CA ARG A 155 1.80 -1.02 1.38
C ARG A 155 0.49 -0.41 1.84
N MET A 156 0.29 0.89 1.65
CA MET A 156 -0.95 1.57 2.00
C MET A 156 -2.13 1.02 1.18
N PHE A 157 -1.98 0.93 -0.14
CA PHE A 157 -3.00 0.38 -1.03
C PHE A 157 -3.33 -1.08 -0.69
N GLN A 158 -2.32 -1.93 -0.51
CA GLN A 158 -2.49 -3.32 -0.11
C GLN A 158 -3.22 -3.45 1.23
N SER A 159 -2.84 -2.65 2.22
CA SER A 159 -3.50 -2.65 3.53
C SER A 159 -4.99 -2.30 3.41
N ILE A 160 -5.34 -1.32 2.56
CA ILE A 160 -6.74 -0.96 2.33
C ILE A 160 -7.50 -2.11 1.65
N CYS A 161 -6.92 -2.75 0.63
CA CYS A 161 -7.53 -3.90 -0.04
C CYS A 161 -7.79 -5.06 0.92
N GLU A 162 -6.85 -5.37 1.81
CA GLU A 162 -7.01 -6.42 2.84
C GLU A 162 -8.14 -6.13 3.81
N GLU A 163 -8.26 -4.88 4.24
CA GLU A 163 -9.29 -4.49 5.20
C GLU A 163 -10.69 -4.37 4.57
N ILE A 164 -10.79 -4.06 3.27
CA ILE A 164 -12.09 -3.97 2.56
C ILE A 164 -12.85 -5.29 2.59
N GLU A 165 -12.16 -6.43 2.46
CA GLU A 165 -12.82 -7.74 2.52
C GLU A 165 -13.42 -8.00 3.91
N LEU A 166 -12.74 -7.56 4.97
CA LEU A 166 -13.28 -7.62 6.33
C LEU A 166 -14.47 -6.65 6.50
N LEU A 167 -14.38 -5.43 5.97
CA LEU A 167 -15.48 -4.46 6.00
C LEU A 167 -16.72 -5.00 5.28
N LYS A 168 -16.56 -5.67 4.14
CA LYS A 168 -17.66 -6.33 3.40
C LYS A 168 -18.30 -7.42 4.24
N TYR A 169 -17.48 -8.30 4.79
CA TYR A 169 -17.95 -9.41 5.63
C TYR A 169 -18.83 -8.86 6.77
N TYR A 170 -18.30 -7.95 7.57
CA TYR A 170 -19.03 -7.37 8.70
C TYR A 170 -20.22 -6.50 8.28
N LYS A 171 -20.22 -5.92 7.08
CA LYS A 171 -21.41 -5.22 6.57
C LYS A 171 -22.59 -6.16 6.31
N THR A 172 -22.33 -7.41 5.93
CA THR A 172 -23.38 -8.36 5.54
C THR A 172 -23.86 -9.26 6.69
N VAL A 173 -23.07 -9.39 7.75
CA VAL A 173 -23.29 -10.37 8.80
C VAL A 173 -23.84 -9.70 10.06
N PRO A 174 -25.13 -9.89 10.42
CA PRO A 174 -25.77 -9.24 11.57
C PRO A 174 -25.44 -9.98 12.88
N ILE A 175 -24.17 -9.98 13.29
CA ILE A 175 -23.71 -10.60 14.56
C ILE A 175 -23.47 -9.52 15.61
N PRO A 176 -23.88 -9.68 16.88
CA PRO A 176 -23.59 -8.72 17.94
C PRO A 176 -22.12 -8.26 17.99
N GLY A 177 -21.89 -6.95 18.12
CA GLY A 177 -20.56 -6.35 18.19
C GLY A 177 -19.84 -6.18 16.83
N TYR A 178 -20.42 -6.61 15.70
CA TYR A 178 -19.80 -6.47 14.38
C TYR A 178 -19.41 -5.02 14.03
N TYR A 179 -20.27 -4.06 14.41
CA TYR A 179 -20.07 -2.65 14.12
C TYR A 179 -18.86 -2.07 14.88
N LEU A 180 -18.47 -2.65 16.03
CA LEU A 180 -17.28 -2.25 16.77
C LEU A 180 -16.00 -2.75 16.07
N VAL A 181 -16.03 -3.98 15.52
CA VAL A 181 -14.93 -4.49 14.70
C VAL A 181 -14.80 -3.67 13.42
N TRP A 182 -15.92 -3.39 12.75
CA TRP A 182 -15.98 -2.52 11.58
C TRP A 182 -15.38 -1.14 11.88
N ALA A 183 -15.74 -0.53 13.03
CA ALA A 183 -15.21 0.76 13.47
C ALA A 183 -13.71 0.74 13.74
N LEU A 184 -13.16 -0.36 14.27
CA LEU A 184 -11.71 -0.53 14.45
C LEU A 184 -10.97 -0.66 13.12
N ILE A 185 -11.54 -1.39 12.17
CA ILE A 185 -10.96 -1.52 10.83
C ILE A 185 -10.94 -0.16 10.13
N ASP A 186 -12.06 0.57 10.16
CA ASP A 186 -12.14 1.95 9.65
C ASP A 186 -11.10 2.86 10.33
N LEU A 187 -10.97 2.77 11.66
CA LEU A 187 -9.97 3.53 12.41
C LEU A 187 -8.54 3.18 11.98
N LYS A 188 -8.22 1.89 11.83
CA LYS A 188 -6.91 1.41 11.35
C LYS A 188 -6.59 2.00 9.97
N ILE A 189 -7.55 1.93 9.05
CA ILE A 189 -7.41 2.49 7.70
C ILE A 189 -7.12 4.00 7.82
N ARG A 190 -7.93 4.77 8.58
CA ARG A 190 -7.74 6.22 8.76
C ARG A 190 -6.36 6.60 9.31
N LEU A 191 -5.76 5.79 10.18
CA LEU A 191 -4.40 6.06 10.69
C LEU A 191 -3.32 6.09 9.60
N PHE A 192 -3.53 5.43 8.45
CA PHE A 192 -2.58 5.54 7.33
C PHE A 192 -2.55 6.95 6.73
N THR A 193 -3.64 7.73 6.84
CA THR A 193 -3.68 9.10 6.31
C THR A 193 -2.84 10.09 7.11
N MET A 194 -2.53 9.74 8.35
CA MET A 194 -1.67 10.51 9.25
C MET A 194 -0.18 10.37 8.89
N ARG A 195 0.14 9.66 7.81
CA ARG A 195 1.51 9.52 7.29
C ARG A 195 1.68 10.32 6.02
N ASN A 196 2.90 10.79 5.78
CA ASN A 196 3.29 11.49 4.56
C ASN A 196 3.71 10.49 3.48
N LEU A 197 4.09 11.00 2.29
CA LEU A 197 4.47 10.18 1.14
C LEU A 197 5.71 9.30 1.40
N GLN A 198 6.52 9.65 2.39
CA GLN A 198 7.70 8.88 2.81
C GLN A 198 7.34 7.75 3.78
N GLY A 199 6.07 7.68 4.21
CA GLY A 199 5.62 6.75 5.24
C GLY A 199 5.97 7.20 6.65
N GLU A 200 6.39 8.44 6.86
CA GLU A 200 6.64 8.99 8.20
C GLU A 200 5.39 9.69 8.72
N PRO A 201 5.23 9.85 10.05
CA PRO A 201 4.14 10.65 10.60
C PRO A 201 4.13 12.08 10.02
N ASP A 202 2.97 12.53 9.55
CA ASP A 202 2.79 13.84 8.90
C ASP A 202 2.57 14.94 9.95
N ILE A 203 3.60 15.23 10.74
CA ILE A 203 3.53 16.21 11.86
C ILE A 203 3.21 17.63 11.39
N HIS A 204 3.39 17.91 10.10
CA HIS A 204 3.09 19.20 9.49
C HIS A 204 1.65 19.30 8.99
N SER A 205 0.90 18.19 8.98
CA SER A 205 -0.52 18.22 8.68
C SER A 205 -1.27 19.07 9.70
N LYS A 206 -2.21 19.88 9.20
CA LYS A 206 -3.08 20.67 10.05
C LYS A 206 -3.81 19.73 11.01
N ASP A 207 -3.84 20.09 12.29
CA ASP A 207 -4.51 19.36 13.34
C ASP A 207 -3.92 17.95 13.64
N TYR A 208 -2.67 17.65 13.25
CA TYR A 208 -2.03 16.35 13.49
C TYR A 208 -2.19 15.85 14.94
N VAL A 209 -1.81 16.69 15.91
CA VAL A 209 -1.87 16.35 17.36
C VAL A 209 -3.31 16.12 17.81
N LEU A 210 -4.23 16.97 17.36
CA LEU A 210 -5.65 16.87 17.70
C LEU A 210 -6.26 15.59 17.11
N ASN A 211 -5.94 15.28 15.85
CA ASN A 211 -6.40 14.06 15.18
C ASN A 211 -5.84 12.83 15.88
N LEU A 212 -4.54 12.81 16.23
CA LEU A 212 -3.93 11.69 16.94
C LEU A 212 -4.62 11.44 18.28
N GLN A 213 -4.91 12.51 19.03
CA GLN A 213 -5.64 12.42 20.30
C GLN A 213 -7.07 11.89 20.09
N ARG A 214 -7.82 12.43 19.12
CA ARG A 214 -9.16 11.95 18.78
C ARG A 214 -9.18 10.46 18.42
N HIS A 215 -8.18 9.98 17.70
CA HIS A 215 -8.08 8.56 17.34
C HIS A 215 -7.79 7.67 18.56
N LYS A 216 -6.96 8.13 19.50
CA LYS A 216 -6.73 7.45 20.80
C LYS A 216 -8.00 7.39 21.64
N ASP A 217 -8.71 8.52 21.75
CA ASP A 217 -9.95 8.60 22.51
C ASP A 217 -11.03 7.70 21.91
N TYR A 218 -11.14 7.66 20.57
CA TYR A 218 -12.06 6.78 19.86
C TYR A 218 -11.73 5.31 20.06
N LEU A 219 -10.45 4.92 19.99
CA LEU A 219 -10.03 3.55 20.32
C LEU A 219 -10.41 3.18 21.76
N ASN A 220 -10.14 4.05 22.73
CA ASN A 220 -10.49 3.81 24.14
C ASN A 220 -12.01 3.65 24.32
N PHE A 221 -12.79 4.49 23.66
CA PHE A 221 -14.25 4.36 23.63
C PHE A 221 -14.69 2.98 23.12
N LEU A 222 -14.13 2.52 21.99
CA LEU A 222 -14.45 1.20 21.43
C LEU A 222 -14.08 0.07 22.40
N LYS A 223 -12.91 0.15 23.06
CA LYS A 223 -12.47 -0.84 24.07
C LYS A 223 -13.41 -0.91 25.26
N ILE A 224 -13.92 0.24 25.73
CA ILE A 224 -14.88 0.29 26.85
C ILE A 224 -16.26 -0.25 26.43
N LYS A 225 -16.68 0.00 25.20
CA LYS A 225 -18.00 -0.45 24.71
C LYS A 225 -18.06 -1.94 24.38
N PHE A 226 -16.95 -2.55 23.98
CA PHE A 226 -16.93 -3.94 23.53
C PHE A 226 -17.37 -4.97 24.61
N PRO A 227 -16.92 -4.89 25.88
CA PRO A 227 -17.36 -5.80 26.94
C PRO A 227 -18.86 -5.70 27.29
N ALA A 228 -19.55 -4.63 26.91
CA ALA A 228 -20.97 -4.45 27.21
C ALA A 228 -21.90 -5.38 26.40
N PHE A 229 -21.35 -6.15 25.47
CA PHE A 229 -22.08 -7.14 24.69
C PHE A 229 -21.92 -8.52 25.32
N GLU A 230 -22.99 -9.04 25.93
CA GLU A 230 -23.00 -10.31 26.66
C GLU A 230 -22.77 -11.52 25.73
N GLU A 231 -23.27 -11.46 24.49
CA GLU A 231 -23.28 -12.58 23.55
C GLU A 231 -22.47 -12.30 22.27
N ILE A 232 -21.15 -12.11 22.40
CA ILE A 232 -20.26 -12.01 21.23
C ILE A 232 -19.60 -13.37 20.96
N SER A 233 -19.64 -13.80 19.69
CA SER A 233 -18.94 -15.01 19.25
C SER A 233 -17.43 -14.95 19.54
N PHE A 234 -16.79 -16.10 19.80
CA PHE A 234 -15.34 -16.15 20.02
C PHE A 234 -14.56 -15.54 18.84
N GLY A 235 -14.96 -15.83 17.60
CA GLY A 235 -14.31 -15.28 16.40
C GLY A 235 -14.33 -13.75 16.35
N THR A 236 -15.48 -13.14 16.67
CA THR A 236 -15.62 -11.67 16.73
C THR A 236 -14.76 -11.07 17.84
N LYS A 237 -14.66 -11.71 19.02
CA LYS A 237 -13.75 -11.29 20.10
C LYS A 237 -12.29 -11.31 19.67
N THR A 238 -11.85 -12.42 19.07
CA THR A 238 -10.48 -12.57 18.57
C THR A 238 -10.16 -11.52 17.51
N CYS A 239 -11.07 -11.29 16.56
CA CYS A 239 -10.90 -10.26 15.53
C CYS A 239 -10.81 -8.86 16.14
N PHE A 240 -11.68 -8.52 17.10
CA PHE A 240 -11.66 -7.24 17.80
C PHE A 240 -10.31 -7.00 18.48
N PHE A 241 -9.84 -7.93 19.32
CA PHE A 241 -8.57 -7.75 20.04
C PHE A 241 -7.36 -7.70 19.10
N SER A 242 -7.37 -8.49 18.02
CA SER A 242 -6.33 -8.42 16.98
C SER A 242 -6.28 -7.03 16.34
N GLN A 243 -7.43 -6.44 16.01
CA GLN A 243 -7.51 -5.10 15.44
C GLN A 243 -7.10 -4.02 16.46
N VAL A 244 -7.48 -4.15 17.74
CA VAL A 244 -7.02 -3.23 18.81
C VAL A 244 -5.49 -3.20 18.87
N ILE A 245 -4.83 -4.36 18.93
CA ILE A 245 -3.35 -4.45 18.99
C ILE A 245 -2.71 -3.76 17.79
N GLN A 246 -3.27 -3.93 16.59
CA GLN A 246 -2.74 -3.31 15.38
C GLN A 246 -2.90 -1.79 15.39
N VAL A 247 -4.06 -1.28 15.82
CA VAL A 247 -4.33 0.16 15.96
C VAL A 247 -3.44 0.78 17.03
N GLU A 248 -3.25 0.11 18.18
CA GLU A 248 -2.36 0.57 19.25
C GLU A 248 -0.91 0.71 18.78
N LYS A 249 -0.40 -0.29 18.06
CA LYS A 249 0.95 -0.24 17.45
C LYS A 249 1.10 0.92 16.47
N LEU A 250 0.09 1.17 15.64
CA LEU A 250 0.11 2.30 14.71
C LEU A 250 0.09 3.65 15.46
N LEU A 251 -0.77 3.79 16.46
CA LEU A 251 -0.85 4.99 17.30
C LEU A 251 0.44 5.25 18.08
N GLU A 252 1.13 4.19 18.51
CA GLU A 252 2.44 4.28 19.17
C GLU A 252 3.49 4.83 18.19
N VAL A 253 3.59 4.25 16.99
CA VAL A 253 4.52 4.71 15.95
C VAL A 253 4.25 6.18 15.59
N LEU A 254 2.98 6.57 15.44
CA LEU A 254 2.58 7.95 15.18
C LEU A 254 2.87 8.90 16.36
N GLY A 255 2.92 8.39 17.60
CA GLY A 255 3.14 9.18 18.80
C GLY A 255 4.60 9.42 19.17
N ARG A 256 5.55 8.63 18.66
CA ARG A 256 6.97 8.69 19.04
C ARG A 256 7.68 9.99 18.61
N GLN A 257 7.17 10.74 17.64
CA GLN A 257 7.82 11.95 17.11
C GLN A 257 7.50 13.24 17.87
N ARG A 258 7.00 13.13 19.11
CA ARG A 258 6.64 14.27 19.97
C ARG A 258 7.73 14.68 20.96
N ASN A 259 8.83 13.92 21.03
CA ASN A 259 9.96 14.17 21.92
C ASN A 259 11.16 14.69 21.13
#